data_AF-A0A843SBD1-F1
#
_entry.id   AF-A0A843SBD1-F1
#
_cell.length_a   1.000
_cell.length_b   1.000
_cell.length_c   1.000
_cell.angle_alpha   90.00
_cell.angle_beta   90.00
_cell.angle_gamma   90.00
#
_symmetry.space_group_name_H-M   'P 1'
#
loop_
_entity.id
_entity.type
_entity.pdbx_description
1 polymer ?
#
loop_
_entity_poly.entity_id
_entity_poly.type
_entity_poly.pdbx_seq_one_letter_code
_entity_poly.pdbx_strand_id
1 'polypeptide(L)'
;MRQSYHEGSWFAVPLLDGGYGWGLVARLSPGSKIMLAYLFGPKLPRLPSLEELATLRPQDAVKVLRVGDMALASGHWPVLGDALEWDPAHWPVPQFLRRADALKRAWRVTYSDADPSRSEREESVPYDTPGLETDSLYGYGSTELLLTRLLEPLDHPINRSGASA
;
A
#
# COMPACT_ATOMS: atom_id res chain seq x y z
N MET A 1 19.63 16.51 -5.82
CA MET A 1 18.56 16.15 -6.78
C MET A 1 17.26 16.17 -6.01
N ARG A 2 16.22 16.84 -6.53
CA ARG A 2 14.90 16.88 -5.89
C ARG A 2 14.26 15.49 -6.02
N GLN A 3 13.73 14.95 -4.93
CA GLN A 3 13.03 13.66 -4.94
C GLN A 3 11.85 13.78 -5.91
N SER A 4 11.69 12.81 -6.82
CA SER A 4 10.68 12.82 -7.89
C SER A 4 9.27 12.47 -7.41
N TYR A 5 9.11 12.19 -6.13
CA TYR A 5 7.86 11.87 -5.47
C TYR A 5 7.86 12.46 -4.05
N HIS A 6 6.67 12.74 -3.55
CA HIS A 6 6.41 13.20 -2.19
C HIS A 6 5.05 12.67 -1.71
N GLU A 7 4.62 13.04 -0.49
CA GLU A 7 3.27 12.75 -0.03
C GLU A 7 2.24 13.39 -0.97
N GLY A 8 1.21 12.63 -1.32
CA GLY A 8 0.23 13.02 -2.34
C GLY A 8 0.63 12.71 -3.78
N SER A 9 1.83 12.17 -4.03
CA SER A 9 2.18 11.71 -5.38
C SER A 9 1.45 10.40 -5.73
N TRP A 10 0.88 10.37 -6.92
CA TRP A 10 0.33 9.17 -7.55
C TRP A 10 1.41 8.39 -8.29
N PHE A 11 1.32 7.07 -8.24
CA PHE A 11 2.24 6.18 -8.94
C PHE A 11 1.53 4.96 -9.52
N ALA A 12 2.13 4.34 -10.53
CA ALA A 12 1.70 3.07 -11.08
C ALA A 12 2.54 1.91 -10.53
N VAL A 13 1.89 0.77 -10.28
CA VAL A 13 2.51 -0.49 -9.89
C VAL A 13 2.38 -1.44 -11.07
N PRO A 14 3.48 -1.80 -11.76
CA PRO A 14 3.46 -2.83 -12.78
C PRO A 14 2.99 -4.17 -12.18
N LEU A 15 2.04 -4.83 -12.84
CA LEU A 15 1.55 -6.14 -12.39
C LEU A 15 2.32 -7.26 -13.07
N LEU A 16 2.45 -8.40 -12.39
CA LEU A 16 3.31 -9.50 -12.83
C LEU A 16 2.81 -10.21 -14.10
N ASP A 17 1.54 -10.01 -14.44
CA ASP A 17 0.87 -10.54 -15.63
C ASP A 17 0.45 -9.43 -16.61
N GLY A 18 1.15 -8.29 -16.53
CA GLY A 18 0.97 -7.14 -17.41
C GLY A 18 -0.07 -6.14 -16.91
N GLY A 19 -0.07 -4.95 -17.52
CA GLY A 19 -0.89 -3.83 -17.06
C GLY A 19 -0.42 -3.28 -15.71
N TYR A 20 -1.30 -2.50 -15.08
CA TYR A 20 -0.98 -1.70 -13.90
C TYR A 20 -2.13 -1.70 -12.90
N GLY A 21 -1.76 -1.73 -11.62
CA GLY A 21 -2.52 -1.08 -10.56
C GLY A 21 -1.91 0.30 -10.26
N TRP A 22 -2.47 1.02 -9.30
CA TRP A 22 -1.94 2.34 -8.91
C TRP A 22 -1.92 2.51 -7.41
N GLY A 23 -1.17 3.50 -6.97
CA GLY A 23 -1.10 3.87 -5.57
C GLY A 23 -0.89 5.34 -5.35
N LEU A 24 -1.18 5.75 -4.11
CA LEU A 24 -0.96 7.08 -3.59
C LEU A 24 0.05 6.99 -2.44
N VAL A 25 1.06 7.85 -2.47
CA VAL A 25 1.99 8.01 -1.34
C VAL A 25 1.29 8.79 -0.24
N ALA A 26 0.78 8.12 0.79
CA ALA A 26 0.03 8.78 1.85
C ALA A 26 0.92 9.41 2.91
N ARG A 27 2.00 8.73 3.31
CA ARG A 27 3.03 9.26 4.22
C ARG A 27 4.42 8.81 3.78
N LEU A 28 5.41 9.67 3.99
CA LEU A 28 6.82 9.35 3.76
C LEU A 28 7.61 9.48 5.05
N SER A 29 8.46 8.49 5.33
CA SER A 29 9.40 8.60 6.43
C SER A 29 10.50 9.62 6.10
N PRO A 30 10.75 10.63 6.97
CA PRO A 30 11.80 11.63 6.70
C PRO A 30 13.22 11.04 6.69
N GLY A 31 13.45 9.98 7.47
CA GLY A 31 14.77 9.39 7.69
C GLY A 31 14.94 7.95 7.21
N SER A 32 13.85 7.30 6.80
CA SER A 32 13.89 5.93 6.28
C SER A 32 13.31 5.85 4.87
N LYS A 33 13.60 4.75 4.18
CA LYS A 33 13.11 4.47 2.83
C LYS A 33 11.76 3.77 2.86
N ILE A 34 10.87 4.17 3.78
CA ILE A 34 9.56 3.55 4.00
C ILE A 34 8.47 4.58 3.73
N MET A 35 7.44 4.14 3.03
CA MET A 35 6.22 4.91 2.80
C MET A 35 4.98 4.12 3.23
N LEU A 36 3.93 4.84 3.60
CA LEU A 36 2.58 4.30 3.66
C LEU A 36 1.91 4.57 2.30
N ALA A 37 1.37 3.52 1.69
CA ALA A 37 0.69 3.61 0.40
C ALA A 37 -0.73 3.06 0.46
N TYR A 38 -1.64 3.77 -0.19
CA TYR A 38 -2.96 3.24 -0.58
C TYR A 38 -2.82 2.69 -1.98
N LEU A 39 -3.26 1.45 -2.19
CA LEU A 39 -3.20 0.76 -3.47
C LEU A 39 -4.60 0.50 -3.99
N PHE A 40 -4.75 0.57 -5.29
CA PHE A 40 -6.03 0.58 -5.98
C PHE A 40 -5.99 -0.24 -7.26
N GLY A 41 -7.18 -0.54 -7.77
CA GLY A 41 -7.43 -1.00 -9.12
C GLY A 41 -8.73 -0.38 -9.65
N PRO A 42 -9.33 -0.95 -10.71
CA PRO A 42 -9.04 -2.25 -11.32
C PRO A 42 -7.71 -2.30 -12.09
N LYS A 43 -7.24 -3.48 -12.47
CA LYS A 43 -6.11 -3.60 -13.40
C LYS A 43 -6.42 -2.90 -14.73
N LEU A 44 -5.52 -2.04 -15.20
CA LEU A 44 -5.62 -1.38 -16.51
C LEU A 44 -4.42 -1.71 -17.40
N PRO A 45 -4.61 -1.87 -18.73
CA PRO A 45 -3.51 -2.10 -19.67
C PRO A 45 -2.71 -0.81 -19.99
N ARG A 46 -3.13 0.33 -19.44
CA ARG A 46 -2.56 1.66 -19.64
C ARG A 46 -2.40 2.39 -18.31
N LEU A 47 -1.64 3.48 -18.31
CA LEU A 47 -1.59 4.39 -17.17
C LEU A 47 -2.87 5.25 -17.13
N PRO A 48 -3.48 5.45 -15.94
CA PRO A 48 -4.61 6.37 -15.77
C PRO A 48 -4.15 7.84 -15.85
N SER A 49 -5.08 8.74 -16.20
CA SER A 49 -4.86 10.19 -16.10
C SER A 49 -4.99 10.67 -14.65
N LEU A 50 -4.44 11.85 -14.34
CA LEU A 50 -4.61 12.45 -13.00
C LEU A 50 -6.07 12.78 -12.68
N GLU A 51 -6.89 13.09 -13.68
CA GLU A 51 -8.33 13.33 -13.51
C GLU A 51 -9.07 12.05 -13.12
N GLU A 52 -8.71 10.90 -13.71
CA GLU A 52 -9.25 9.59 -13.31
C GLU A 52 -8.88 9.29 -11.85
N LEU A 53 -7.62 9.53 -11.47
CA LEU A 53 -7.12 9.28 -10.12
C LEU A 53 -7.72 10.22 -9.07
N ALA A 54 -8.01 11.48 -9.43
CA ALA A 54 -8.59 12.46 -8.52
C ALA A 54 -9.99 12.08 -7.99
N THR A 55 -10.65 11.10 -8.62
CA THR A 55 -11.94 10.58 -8.15
C THR A 55 -11.82 9.61 -6.97
N LEU A 56 -10.63 9.08 -6.71
CA LEU A 56 -10.40 8.02 -5.73
C LEU A 56 -10.39 8.55 -4.30
N ARG A 57 -10.94 7.74 -3.40
CA ARG A 57 -11.01 8.00 -1.96
C ARG A 57 -10.34 6.86 -1.18
N PRO A 58 -9.97 7.05 0.09
CA PRO A 58 -9.34 6.01 0.91
C PRO A 58 -10.11 4.68 0.93
N GLN A 59 -11.45 4.73 0.96
CA GLN A 59 -12.29 3.53 0.99
C GLN A 59 -12.29 2.73 -0.32
N ASP A 60 -11.83 3.32 -1.43
CA ASP A 60 -11.73 2.64 -2.73
C ASP A 60 -10.43 1.82 -2.83
N ALA A 61 -9.51 1.98 -1.87
CA ALA A 61 -8.27 1.22 -1.86
C ALA A 61 -8.54 -0.26 -1.62
N VAL A 62 -7.97 -1.10 -2.48
CA VAL A 62 -7.99 -2.55 -2.32
C VAL A 62 -7.01 -3.02 -1.24
N LYS A 63 -6.02 -2.17 -0.92
CA LYS A 63 -5.04 -2.43 0.12
C LYS A 63 -4.42 -1.14 0.64
N VAL A 64 -4.20 -1.07 1.95
CA VAL A 64 -3.32 -0.07 2.56
C VAL A 64 -2.16 -0.78 3.24
N LEU A 65 -0.92 -0.35 2.95
CA LEU A 65 0.27 -1.03 3.47
C LEU A 65 1.46 -0.10 3.62
N ARG A 66 2.46 -0.56 4.38
CA ARG A 66 3.78 0.04 4.43
C ARG A 66 4.71 -0.68 3.46
N VAL A 67 5.45 0.07 2.66
CA VAL A 67 6.35 -0.47 1.63
C VAL A 67 7.63 0.36 1.54
N GLY A 68 8.72 -0.28 1.13
CA GLY A 68 9.94 0.44 0.77
C GLY A 68 9.74 1.36 -0.44
N ASP A 69 10.31 2.57 -0.40
CA ASP A 69 10.20 3.58 -1.46
C ASP A 69 11.08 3.29 -2.70
N MET A 70 11.86 2.20 -2.66
CA MET A 70 12.95 1.93 -3.60
C MET A 70 12.47 1.90 -5.06
N ALA A 71 11.29 1.33 -5.33
CA ALA A 71 10.76 1.25 -6.69
C ALA A 71 10.37 2.63 -7.26
N LEU A 72 9.94 3.58 -6.42
CA LEU A 72 9.76 4.97 -6.84
C LEU A 72 11.10 5.66 -7.02
N ALA A 73 12.03 5.45 -6.08
CA ALA A 73 13.37 6.05 -6.14
C ALA A 73 14.18 5.61 -7.36
N SER A 74 14.02 4.36 -7.81
CA SER A 74 14.67 3.83 -9.02
C SER A 74 13.91 4.14 -10.31
N GLY A 75 12.68 4.68 -10.22
CA GLY A 75 11.79 4.89 -11.37
C GLY A 75 11.17 3.59 -11.93
N HIS A 76 11.29 2.47 -11.22
CA HIS A 76 10.63 1.21 -11.60
C HIS A 76 9.11 1.31 -11.49
N TRP A 77 8.62 2.02 -10.47
CA TRP A 77 7.23 2.46 -10.37
C TRP A 77 7.12 3.87 -10.93
N PRO A 78 6.44 4.07 -12.08
CA PRO A 78 6.28 5.39 -12.67
C PRO A 78 5.49 6.31 -11.75
N VAL A 79 6.03 7.49 -11.45
CA VAL A 79 5.27 8.58 -10.81
C VAL A 79 4.42 9.24 -11.88
N LEU A 80 3.11 9.32 -11.64
CA LEU A 80 2.11 9.81 -12.60
C LEU A 80 1.87 11.32 -12.46
N GLY A 81 2.17 11.87 -11.29
CA GLY A 81 1.96 13.26 -10.92
C GLY A 81 1.39 13.37 -9.51
N ASP A 82 0.88 14.54 -9.17
CA ASP A 82 0.44 14.84 -7.81
C ASP A 82 -1.09 14.89 -7.70
N ALA A 83 -1.61 14.56 -6.53
CA ALA A 83 -3.01 14.76 -6.21
C ALA A 83 -3.37 16.25 -6.31
N LEU A 84 -4.43 16.57 -7.05
CA LEU A 84 -4.88 17.95 -7.28
C LEU A 84 -5.20 18.68 -5.97
N GLU A 85 -5.79 17.98 -5.02
CA GLU A 85 -6.14 18.48 -3.69
C GLU A 85 -5.57 17.55 -2.61
N TRP A 86 -4.27 17.67 -2.36
CA TRP A 86 -3.62 16.90 -1.30
C TRP A 86 -3.94 17.47 0.08
N ASP A 87 -4.61 16.66 0.90
CA ASP A 87 -4.78 16.89 2.33
C ASP A 87 -4.53 15.57 3.07
N PRO A 88 -3.45 15.46 3.86
CA PRO A 88 -3.13 14.27 4.65
C PRO A 88 -4.27 13.81 5.57
N ALA A 89 -5.15 14.72 6.03
CA ALA A 89 -6.29 14.38 6.88
C ALA A 89 -7.35 13.57 6.14
N HIS A 90 -7.46 13.72 4.82
CA HIS A 90 -8.32 12.87 4.00
C HIS A 90 -7.74 11.47 3.76
N TRP A 91 -6.47 11.25 4.08
CA TRP A 91 -5.74 9.98 3.86
C TRP A 91 -5.07 9.51 5.16
N PRO A 92 -5.86 9.11 6.18
CA PRO A 92 -5.36 8.88 7.53
C PRO A 92 -4.56 7.59 7.65
N VAL A 93 -3.46 7.58 8.41
CA VAL A 93 -2.73 6.34 8.70
C VAL A 93 -3.65 5.34 9.42
N PRO A 94 -3.98 4.16 8.83
CA PRO A 94 -4.85 3.21 9.51
C PRO A 94 -4.10 2.50 10.63
N GLN A 95 -4.86 1.85 11.50
CA GLN A 95 -4.31 0.91 12.45
C GLN A 95 -4.08 -0.44 11.78
N PHE A 96 -3.00 -1.10 12.16
CA PHE A 96 -2.64 -2.42 11.65
C PHE A 96 -2.78 -3.48 12.74
N LEU A 97 -3.02 -4.73 12.35
CA LEU A 97 -3.05 -5.87 13.22
C LEU A 97 -1.75 -6.68 13.07
N ARG A 98 -0.93 -6.68 14.12
CA ARG A 98 0.23 -7.55 14.20
C ARG A 98 -0.14 -8.83 14.95
N ARG A 99 0.11 -9.99 14.34
CA ARG A 99 -0.14 -11.29 14.95
C ARG A 99 1.15 -12.02 15.27
N ALA A 100 1.18 -12.68 16.42
CA ALA A 100 2.18 -13.69 16.77
C ALA A 100 1.49 -15.05 16.83
N ASP A 101 1.46 -15.75 15.69
CA ASP A 101 0.64 -16.95 15.50
C ASP A 101 1.01 -18.08 16.46
N ALA A 102 2.32 -18.27 16.71
CA ALA A 102 2.82 -19.28 17.64
C ALA A 102 2.28 -19.11 19.08
N LEU A 103 1.98 -17.87 19.48
CA LEU A 103 1.47 -17.54 20.80
C LEU A 103 -0.03 -17.25 20.82
N LYS A 104 -0.68 -17.24 19.65
CA LYS A 104 -2.07 -16.79 19.47
C LYS A 104 -2.34 -15.44 20.14
N ARG A 105 -1.40 -14.50 19.96
CA ARG A 105 -1.51 -13.11 20.44
C ARG A 105 -1.57 -12.14 19.29
N ALA A 106 -2.29 -11.03 19.48
CA ALA A 106 -2.34 -9.96 18.50
C ALA A 106 -2.28 -8.58 19.17
N TRP A 107 -1.77 -7.62 18.42
CA TRP A 107 -1.68 -6.23 18.80
C TRP A 107 -2.24 -5.36 17.70
N ARG A 108 -3.04 -4.37 18.10
CA ARG A 108 -3.39 -3.24 17.27
C ARG A 108 -2.24 -2.24 17.35
N VAL A 109 -1.65 -1.92 16.21
CA VAL A 109 -0.49 -1.03 16.08
C VAL A 109 -0.94 0.26 15.42
N THR A 110 -0.65 1.38 16.07
CA THR A 110 -0.82 2.73 15.52
C THR A 110 0.55 3.27 15.15
N TYR A 111 0.71 3.68 13.90
CA TYR A 111 1.93 4.32 13.38
C TYR A 111 1.82 5.84 13.47
N SER A 112 2.99 6.50 13.56
CA SER A 112 3.06 7.95 13.55
C SER A 112 2.58 8.52 12.23
N ASP A 113 1.79 9.60 12.31
CA ASP A 113 1.36 10.33 11.12
C ASP A 113 2.55 11.01 10.42
N ALA A 114 3.56 11.45 11.19
CA ALA A 114 4.75 12.12 10.65
C ALA A 114 5.86 11.17 10.20
N ASP A 115 5.79 9.89 10.59
CA ASP A 115 6.81 8.90 10.21
C ASP A 115 6.22 7.47 10.21
N PRO A 116 5.87 6.91 9.03
CA PRO A 116 5.29 5.58 8.92
C PRO A 116 6.26 4.45 9.30
N SER A 117 7.53 4.73 9.61
CA SER A 117 8.46 3.75 10.15
C SER A 117 8.34 3.57 11.67
N ARG A 118 7.71 4.51 12.37
CA ARG A 118 7.65 4.55 13.83
C ARG A 118 6.26 4.16 14.36
N SER A 119 6.20 3.09 15.14
CA SER A 119 5.00 2.76 15.93
C SER A 119 4.90 3.70 17.14
N GLU A 120 3.75 4.34 17.33
CA GLU A 120 3.48 5.20 18.48
C GLU A 120 2.79 4.46 19.61
N ARG A 121 1.94 3.50 19.26
CA ARG A 121 1.13 2.77 20.22
C ARG A 121 0.91 1.33 19.78
N GLU A 122 0.96 0.44 20.76
CA GLU A 122 0.59 -0.96 20.58
C GLU A 122 -0.35 -1.38 21.71
N GLU A 123 -1.48 -1.97 21.34
CA GLU A 123 -2.51 -2.40 22.28
C GLU A 123 -2.80 -3.88 22.07
N SER A 124 -2.77 -4.67 23.14
CA SER A 124 -3.18 -6.07 23.06
C SER A 124 -4.66 -6.15 22.70
N VAL A 125 -4.99 -6.98 21.71
CA VAL A 125 -6.36 -7.21 21.23
C VAL A 125 -6.60 -8.72 21.05
N PRO A 126 -7.87 -9.17 20.93
CA PRO A 126 -8.15 -10.57 20.57
C PRO A 126 -7.45 -10.97 19.26
N TYR A 127 -6.95 -12.20 19.21
CA TYR A 127 -6.18 -12.70 18.06
C TYR A 127 -6.94 -12.59 16.73
N ASP A 128 -8.24 -12.89 16.76
CA ASP A 128 -9.14 -12.87 15.60
C ASP A 128 -9.82 -11.52 15.35
N THR A 129 -9.27 -10.42 15.88
CA THR A 129 -9.80 -9.06 15.63
C THR A 129 -9.95 -8.83 14.12
N PRO A 130 -11.18 -8.58 13.61
CA PRO A 130 -11.41 -8.38 12.19
C PRO A 130 -11.20 -6.92 11.77
N GLY A 131 -11.17 -6.67 10.46
CA GLY A 131 -11.28 -5.32 9.89
C GLY A 131 -10.03 -4.46 9.95
N LEU A 132 -8.87 -5.01 10.34
CA LEU A 132 -7.59 -4.33 10.32
C LEU A 132 -6.65 -4.96 9.29
N GLU A 133 -5.88 -4.11 8.63
CA GLU A 133 -4.83 -4.56 7.72
C GLU A 133 -3.72 -5.26 8.48
N THR A 134 -3.08 -6.25 7.88
CA THR A 134 -1.95 -6.95 8.52
C THR A 134 -0.75 -6.01 8.66
N ASP A 135 -0.18 -5.95 9.85
CA ASP A 135 1.04 -5.19 10.09
C ASP A 135 2.24 -5.90 9.44
N SER A 136 2.70 -5.36 8.31
CA SER A 136 3.83 -5.88 7.56
C SER A 136 4.51 -4.76 6.78
N LEU A 137 5.82 -4.89 6.59
CA LEU A 137 6.61 -4.03 5.72
C LEU A 137 6.93 -4.80 4.44
N TYR A 138 6.41 -4.31 3.31
CA TYR A 138 6.56 -4.96 2.02
C TYR A 138 7.78 -4.43 1.26
N GLY A 139 8.45 -5.32 0.52
CA GLY A 139 9.32 -4.93 -0.60
C GLY A 139 8.49 -4.74 -1.87
N TYR A 140 9.02 -3.99 -2.84
CA TYR A 140 8.29 -3.67 -4.07
C TYR A 140 7.81 -4.92 -4.83
N GLY A 141 8.64 -5.95 -4.98
CA GLY A 141 8.23 -7.20 -5.65
C GLY A 141 7.10 -7.96 -4.92
N SER A 142 7.10 -7.92 -3.59
CA SER A 142 6.00 -8.48 -2.79
C SER A 142 4.72 -7.66 -2.96
N THR A 143 4.84 -6.34 -3.09
CA THR A 143 3.70 -5.45 -3.37
C THR A 143 3.12 -5.69 -4.76
N GLU A 144 3.95 -5.84 -5.79
CA GLU A 144 3.50 -6.18 -7.15
C GLU A 144 2.77 -7.51 -7.19
N LEU A 145 3.33 -8.55 -6.55
CA LEU A 145 2.68 -9.85 -6.43
C LEU A 145 1.34 -9.76 -5.70
N LEU A 146 1.31 -9.08 -4.54
CA LEU A 146 0.10 -8.89 -3.75
C LEU A 146 -0.98 -8.19 -4.56
N LEU A 147 -0.64 -7.07 -5.19
CA LEU A 147 -1.61 -6.29 -5.96
C LEU A 147 -2.10 -7.06 -7.19
N THR A 148 -1.22 -7.78 -7.88
CA THR A 148 -1.62 -8.65 -9.01
C THR A 148 -2.66 -9.68 -8.55
N ARG A 149 -2.43 -10.33 -7.41
CA ARG A 149 -3.40 -11.30 -6.85
C ARG A 149 -4.74 -10.68 -6.49
N LEU A 150 -4.72 -9.48 -5.89
CA LEU A 150 -5.92 -8.77 -5.47
C LEU A 150 -6.77 -8.26 -6.64
N LEU A 151 -6.14 -7.93 -7.77
CA LEU A 151 -6.82 -7.38 -8.94
C LEU A 151 -7.24 -8.42 -9.97
N GLU A 152 -6.73 -9.64 -9.85
CA GLU A 152 -7.10 -10.76 -10.71
C GLU A 152 -8.20 -11.63 -10.09
N PRO A 153 -9.05 -12.28 -10.90
CA PRO A 153 -10.03 -13.25 -10.43
C PRO A 153 -9.40 -14.41 -9.62
N LEU A 154 -10.18 -15.02 -8.74
CA LEU A 154 -9.71 -16.15 -7.91
C LEU A 154 -9.25 -17.36 -8.74
N ASP A 155 -9.81 -17.55 -9.93
CA ASP A 155 -9.45 -18.60 -10.86
C ASP A 155 -8.28 -18.22 -11.78
N HIS A 156 -7.69 -17.02 -11.66
CA HIS A 156 -6.48 -16.66 -12.39
C HIS A 156 -5.29 -17.53 -11.95
N PRO A 157 -4.37 -17.94 -12.85
CA PRO A 157 -3.24 -18.81 -12.51
C PRO A 157 -2.40 -18.34 -11.32
N ILE A 158 -2.23 -17.02 -11.15
CA ILE A 158 -1.45 -16.44 -10.03
C ILE A 158 -2.10 -16.70 -8.64
N ASN A 159 -3.41 -16.90 -8.63
CA ASN A 159 -4.22 -17.15 -7.44
C ASN A 159 -4.42 -18.66 -7.17
N ARG A 160 -4.31 -19.51 -8.19
CA ARG A 160 -4.39 -20.98 -8.03
C ARG A 160 -3.18 -21.57 -7.29
N SER A 161 -1.99 -20.99 -7.50
CA SER A 161 -0.72 -21.48 -6.95
C SER A 161 -0.57 -21.34 -5.42
N GLY A 162 -1.55 -20.74 -4.74
CA GLY A 162 -1.55 -20.55 -3.28
C GLY A 162 -2.48 -21.50 -2.50
N ALA A 163 -3.24 -22.37 -3.18
CA ALA A 163 -4.22 -23.26 -2.54
C ALA A 163 -3.64 -24.62 -2.08
N SER A 164 -2.32 -24.80 -2.17
CA SER A 164 -1.63 -26.00 -1.67
C SER A 164 -0.53 -25.60 -0.68
N ALA A 165 -0.92 -25.40 0.57
CA ALA A 165 -0.06 -25.47 1.74
C ALA A 165 -0.89 -25.95 2.94
#